data_AF-A0A2N1V573-F1
#
_entry.id   AF-A0A2N1V573-F1
#
_cell.length_a   1.000
_cell.length_b   1.000
_cell.length_c   1.000
_cell.angle_alpha   90.00
_cell.angle_beta   90.00
_cell.angle_gamma   90.00
#
_symmetry.space_group_name_H-M   'P 1'
#
loop_
_entity.id
_entity.type
_entity.pdbx_description
1 polymer ?
#
loop_
_entity_poly.entity_id
_entity_poly.type
_entity_poly.pdbx_seq_one_letter_code
_entity_poly.pdbx_strand_id
1 'polypeptide(L)'
;MKFNKLVILVLLITTPLFSQYQIKKSAASAGGGKQSNSSNTLYHIAGQPIGNTSSNSQYLIREGYIFYYLEDEVVQLSDEPLAHSNTFTLDSILDAGSIRFNIQPAEEITNAAGYIVLAKANADPEIIITDASYPSLYYSSNSTKVVSILTDKTADKITATGLQPSQTYTFVLIPFNWNGSDNASINFKTDGTIPKITQTTPIPTLSEWALILLGVTIPIIVYFKMKA
;
A
#
# COMPACT_ATOMS: atom_id res chain seq x y z
N MET A 1 -0.86 -25.42 -8.60
CA MET A 1 -0.38 -24.20 -9.27
C MET A 1 -0.80 -24.25 -10.74
N LYS A 2 -1.73 -23.41 -11.18
CA LYS A 2 -2.17 -23.33 -12.59
C LYS A 2 -1.70 -21.98 -13.13
N PHE A 3 -0.82 -21.99 -14.13
CA PHE A 3 -0.32 -20.79 -14.79
C PHE A 3 -1.19 -20.50 -16.02
N ASN A 4 -1.82 -19.33 -16.08
CA ASN A 4 -2.41 -18.82 -17.30
C ASN A 4 -1.30 -18.08 -18.06
N LYS A 5 -0.92 -18.56 -19.25
CA LYS A 5 0.15 -17.96 -20.05
C LYS A 5 -0.44 -16.91 -20.99
N LEU A 6 -0.02 -15.65 -20.85
CA LEU A 6 -0.24 -14.61 -21.85
C LEU A 6 0.99 -14.53 -22.78
N VAL A 7 0.77 -14.61 -24.09
CA VAL A 7 1.84 -14.52 -25.10
C VAL A 7 1.82 -13.12 -25.71
N ILE A 8 2.90 -12.34 -25.53
CA ILE A 8 3.11 -11.06 -26.20
C ILE A 8 4.21 -11.22 -27.25
N LEU A 9 3.91 -10.80 -28.48
CA LEU A 9 4.82 -10.80 -29.63
C LEU A 9 5.71 -9.54 -29.58
N VAL A 10 7.03 -9.69 -29.55
CA VAL A 10 7.97 -8.58 -29.73
C VAL A 10 8.92 -8.85 -30.89
N LEU A 11 9.01 -7.88 -31.80
CA LEU A 11 9.86 -7.85 -32.98
C LEU A 11 11.29 -7.40 -32.58
N LEU A 12 12.32 -8.22 -32.83
CA LEU A 12 13.70 -7.74 -32.94
C LEU A 12 14.14 -7.82 -34.41
N ILE A 13 14.44 -6.66 -34.98
CA ILE A 13 15.15 -6.54 -36.26
C ILE A 13 16.63 -6.73 -35.93
N THR A 14 17.23 -7.83 -36.39
CA THR A 14 18.68 -8.03 -36.25
C THR A 14 19.40 -7.24 -37.34
N THR A 15 20.09 -6.17 -36.98
CA THR A 15 21.42 -5.95 -37.53
C THR A 15 22.43 -6.34 -36.44
N PRO A 16 23.57 -6.96 -36.79
CA PRO A 16 24.54 -7.33 -35.79
C PRO A 16 25.19 -6.03 -35.31
N LEU A 17 25.01 -5.67 -34.05
CA LEU A 17 26.04 -5.09 -33.18
C LEU A 17 25.46 -4.86 -31.78
N PHE A 18 26.20 -5.36 -30.80
CA PHE A 18 25.91 -5.38 -29.37
C PHE A 18 25.37 -4.05 -28.82
N SER A 19 24.17 -4.06 -28.24
CA SER A 19 23.78 -3.21 -27.11
C SER A 19 22.43 -3.69 -26.55
N GLN A 20 22.29 -3.65 -25.23
CA GLN A 20 21.08 -4.05 -24.50
C GLN A 20 19.92 -3.12 -24.87
N TYR A 21 18.84 -3.66 -25.45
CA TYR A 21 17.61 -2.91 -25.70
C TYR A 21 16.56 -3.22 -24.62
N GLN A 22 16.11 -2.18 -23.92
CA GLN A 22 14.91 -2.18 -23.07
C GLN A 22 13.69 -1.90 -23.96
N ILE A 23 12.71 -2.80 -24.01
CA ILE A 23 11.55 -2.69 -24.91
C ILE A 23 10.43 -1.89 -24.21
N LYS A 24 9.99 -0.78 -24.82
CA LYS A 24 8.81 -0.01 -24.41
C LYS A 24 7.56 -0.44 -25.19
N LYS A 25 6.42 -0.42 -24.49
CA LYS A 25 5.08 -1.02 -24.74
C LYS A 25 4.31 -0.68 -26.05
N SER A 26 4.88 0.00 -27.05
CA SER A 26 4.07 0.56 -28.15
C SER A 26 4.67 0.34 -29.53
N ALA A 27 4.42 -0.83 -30.14
CA ALA A 27 4.68 -1.06 -31.56
C ALA A 27 3.69 -2.09 -32.14
N ALA A 28 2.48 -1.63 -32.48
CA ALA A 28 1.55 -2.38 -33.33
C ALA A 28 1.23 -1.51 -34.54
N SER A 29 1.76 -1.84 -35.73
CA SER A 29 1.34 -1.22 -36.98
C SER A 29 1.57 -2.13 -38.19
N ALA A 30 0.49 -2.28 -38.95
CA ALA A 30 0.35 -2.61 -40.38
C ALA A 30 1.00 -3.89 -40.93
N GLY A 31 0.18 -4.94 -41.10
CA GLY A 31 0.45 -6.00 -42.10
C GLY A 31 0.30 -7.45 -41.64
N GLY A 32 -0.02 -7.72 -40.38
CA GLY A 32 -0.10 -9.09 -39.86
C GLY A 32 -1.46 -9.76 -40.03
N GLY A 33 -1.45 -11.05 -40.41
CA GLY A 33 -2.62 -11.93 -40.39
C GLY A 33 -2.92 -12.46 -38.98
N LYS A 34 -4.21 -12.74 -38.72
CA LYS A 34 -4.71 -13.30 -37.45
C LYS A 34 -5.16 -14.75 -37.68
N GLN A 35 -4.70 -15.67 -36.85
CA GLN A 35 -5.24 -17.04 -36.81
C GLN A 35 -5.57 -17.43 -35.37
N SER A 36 -6.79 -17.90 -35.14
CA SER A 36 -7.29 -18.19 -33.79
C SER A 36 -7.97 -19.54 -33.71
N ASN A 37 -7.88 -20.18 -32.55
CA ASN A 37 -8.72 -21.32 -32.15
C ASN A 37 -9.32 -21.08 -30.75
N SER A 38 -10.05 -22.06 -30.21
CA SER A 38 -10.74 -21.97 -28.92
C SER A 38 -9.83 -21.75 -27.71
N SER A 39 -8.51 -21.86 -27.89
CA SER A 39 -7.55 -21.79 -26.78
C SER A 39 -6.46 -20.74 -26.99
N ASN A 40 -6.20 -20.29 -28.23
CA ASN A 40 -5.10 -19.39 -28.55
C ASN A 40 -5.43 -18.48 -29.75
N THR A 41 -4.84 -17.27 -29.76
CA THR A 41 -4.78 -16.39 -30.94
C THR A 41 -3.32 -16.12 -31.29
N LEU A 42 -2.96 -16.35 -32.55
CA LEU A 42 -1.64 -16.13 -33.13
C LEU A 42 -1.69 -14.97 -34.12
N TYR A 43 -0.64 -14.14 -34.11
CA TYR A 43 -0.41 -13.07 -35.08
C TYR A 43 0.95 -13.29 -35.73
N HIS A 44 1.03 -13.17 -37.07
CA HIS A 44 2.27 -13.33 -37.83
C HIS A 44 2.52 -12.17 -38.80
N ILE A 45 3.76 -11.93 -39.20
CA ILE A 45 4.15 -11.00 -40.27
C ILE A 45 4.84 -11.82 -41.38
N ALA A 46 4.49 -11.56 -42.64
CA ALA A 46 4.93 -12.33 -43.81
C ALA A 46 6.43 -12.20 -44.13
N GLY A 47 7.09 -13.30 -44.54
CA GLY A 47 8.09 -13.23 -45.61
C GLY A 47 9.54 -13.71 -45.42
N GLN A 48 9.91 -14.67 -44.56
CA GLN A 48 11.29 -15.24 -44.59
C GLN A 48 11.35 -16.78 -44.31
N PRO A 49 12.21 -17.56 -45.01
CA PRO A 49 12.36 -19.02 -44.85
C PRO A 49 13.49 -19.43 -43.87
N ILE A 50 13.45 -20.67 -43.37
CA ILE A 50 14.13 -21.08 -42.11
C ILE A 50 14.87 -22.40 -42.17
N GLY A 51 16.08 -22.40 -41.61
CA GLY A 51 16.81 -23.60 -41.21
C GLY A 51 16.83 -23.82 -39.69
N ASN A 52 16.58 -25.07 -39.31
CA ASN A 52 16.78 -25.77 -38.01
C ASN A 52 16.17 -25.18 -36.71
N THR A 53 15.40 -26.04 -36.03
CA THR A 53 14.77 -25.80 -34.73
C THR A 53 15.70 -26.18 -33.57
N SER A 54 15.83 -25.30 -32.57
CA SER A 54 16.29 -25.66 -31.22
C SER A 54 15.25 -25.18 -30.19
N SER A 55 15.06 -25.95 -29.13
CA SER A 55 14.14 -25.61 -28.03
C SER A 55 14.92 -25.34 -26.76
N ASN A 56 14.66 -24.20 -26.11
CA ASN A 56 15.09 -23.89 -24.75
C ASN A 56 13.84 -23.54 -23.91
N SER A 57 13.87 -23.72 -22.59
CA SER A 57 12.73 -23.53 -21.68
C SER A 57 12.11 -22.13 -21.73
N GLN A 58 12.88 -21.14 -22.22
CA GLN A 58 12.51 -19.73 -22.24
C GLN A 58 12.01 -19.24 -23.60
N TYR A 59 12.27 -20.00 -24.68
CA TYR A 59 11.78 -19.65 -25.99
C TYR A 59 11.64 -20.85 -26.94
N LEU A 60 10.68 -20.77 -27.85
CA LEU A 60 10.53 -21.69 -28.97
C LEU A 60 11.06 -21.01 -30.24
N ILE A 61 11.92 -21.70 -30.99
CA ILE A 61 12.21 -21.31 -32.38
C ILE A 61 11.41 -22.24 -33.28
N ARG A 62 10.43 -21.69 -33.99
CA ARG A 62 9.67 -22.45 -34.98
C ARG A 62 9.48 -21.58 -36.20
N GLU A 63 9.93 -22.09 -37.33
CA GLU A 63 9.79 -21.38 -38.59
C GLU A 63 10.33 -19.94 -38.47
N GLY A 64 11.49 -19.72 -37.84
CA GLY A 64 12.22 -18.42 -37.89
C GLY A 64 11.75 -17.38 -36.94
N TYR A 65 10.65 -17.66 -36.27
CA TYR A 65 10.15 -16.86 -35.20
C TYR A 65 10.74 -17.37 -33.88
N ILE A 66 11.19 -16.44 -33.05
CA ILE A 66 11.54 -16.70 -31.66
C ILE A 66 10.30 -16.31 -30.83
N PHE A 67 9.70 -17.28 -30.15
CA PHE A 67 8.59 -17.08 -29.23
C PHE A 67 9.12 -17.13 -27.81
N TYR A 68 9.03 -16.04 -27.05
CA TYR A 68 9.39 -16.05 -25.64
C TYR A 68 8.19 -16.48 -24.79
N TYR A 69 8.45 -17.28 -23.76
CA TYR A 69 7.48 -17.46 -22.68
C TYR A 69 7.66 -16.28 -21.72
N LEU A 70 6.68 -15.37 -21.70
CA LEU A 70 6.56 -14.43 -20.59
C LEU A 70 5.77 -15.16 -19.50
N GLU A 71 6.40 -15.36 -18.35
CA GLU A 71 5.68 -15.78 -17.16
C GLU A 71 4.96 -14.54 -16.63
N ASP A 72 3.63 -14.55 -16.63
CA ASP A 72 2.89 -13.62 -15.80
C ASP A 72 3.22 -14.02 -14.36
N GLU A 73 4.00 -13.17 -13.68
CA GLU A 73 4.23 -13.30 -12.25
C GLU A 73 2.90 -12.99 -11.55
N VAL A 74 2.12 -14.03 -11.30
CA VAL A 74 0.88 -13.93 -10.54
C VAL A 74 1.28 -13.68 -9.10
N VAL A 75 1.25 -12.41 -8.69
CA VAL A 75 1.43 -12.04 -7.28
C VAL A 75 0.28 -12.66 -6.49
N GLN A 76 0.63 -13.54 -5.55
CA GLN A 76 -0.32 -14.11 -4.61
C GLN A 76 -0.44 -13.21 -3.38
N LEU A 77 -1.61 -13.23 -2.75
CA LEU A 77 -1.77 -12.66 -1.41
C LEU A 77 -0.78 -13.34 -0.46
N SER A 78 -0.16 -12.52 0.39
CA SER A 78 0.61 -13.02 1.53
C SER A 78 -0.34 -13.71 2.51
N ASP A 79 0.18 -14.61 3.35
CA ASP A 79 -0.65 -15.23 4.39
C ASP A 79 -1.25 -14.16 5.31
N GLU A 80 -2.52 -14.33 5.70
CA GLU A 80 -3.19 -13.40 6.60
C GLU A 80 -2.53 -13.44 8.00
N PRO A 81 -2.39 -12.29 8.70
CA PRO A 81 -1.97 -12.30 10.10
C PRO A 81 -2.85 -13.20 10.97
N LEU A 82 -2.27 -14.04 11.82
CA LEU A 82 -3.07 -15.02 12.57
C LEU A 82 -3.92 -14.41 13.70
N ALA A 83 -3.60 -13.20 14.13
CA ALA A 83 -4.29 -12.52 15.22
C ALA A 83 -4.29 -11.00 15.04
N HIS A 84 -5.19 -10.33 15.76
CA HIS A 84 -5.09 -8.91 16.03
C HIS A 84 -4.06 -8.63 17.14
N SER A 85 -3.58 -7.39 17.21
CA SER A 85 -2.76 -6.94 18.34
C SER A 85 -3.47 -7.18 19.67
N ASN A 86 -2.77 -7.80 20.62
CA ASN A 86 -3.28 -7.94 22.00
C ASN A 86 -3.23 -6.61 22.78
N THR A 87 -2.57 -5.59 22.23
CA THR A 87 -2.38 -4.27 22.84
C THR A 87 -2.81 -3.19 21.86
N PHE A 88 -3.78 -2.37 22.25
CA PHE A 88 -4.09 -1.12 21.55
C PHE A 88 -4.62 -0.11 22.56
N THR A 89 -3.70 0.66 23.15
CA THR A 89 -4.01 1.57 24.25
C THR A 89 -3.44 2.96 23.98
N LEU A 90 -3.99 3.98 24.65
CA LEU A 90 -3.49 5.34 24.53
C LEU A 90 -2.06 5.42 25.10
N ASP A 91 -1.12 5.94 24.32
CA ASP A 91 0.20 6.35 24.80
C ASP A 91 0.18 7.83 25.19
N SER A 92 -0.13 8.70 24.23
CA SER A 92 -0.11 10.15 24.44
C SER A 92 -0.95 10.91 23.41
N ILE A 93 -1.47 12.06 23.80
CA ILE A 93 -2.02 13.07 22.88
C ILE A 93 -0.87 14.01 22.54
N LEU A 94 -0.46 14.06 21.28
CA LEU A 94 0.70 14.85 20.87
C LEU A 94 0.33 16.30 20.61
N ASP A 95 -0.78 16.51 19.89
CA ASP A 95 -1.33 17.82 19.55
C ASP A 95 -2.82 17.68 19.19
N ALA A 96 -3.42 18.77 18.69
CA ALA A 96 -4.84 18.81 18.33
C ALA A 96 -5.20 17.97 17.09
N GLY A 97 -4.22 17.54 16.31
CA GLY A 97 -4.38 16.72 15.10
C GLY A 97 -3.72 15.34 15.16
N SER A 98 -3.08 14.99 16.28
CA SER A 98 -2.25 13.78 16.39
C SER A 98 -2.35 13.09 17.74
N ILE A 99 -2.55 11.76 17.72
CA ILE A 99 -2.63 10.89 18.90
C ILE A 99 -1.71 9.69 18.69
N ARG A 100 -0.96 9.30 19.73
CA ARG A 100 -0.10 8.12 19.73
C ARG A 100 -0.69 7.01 20.60
N PHE A 101 -0.54 5.77 20.13
CA PHE A 101 -1.00 4.56 20.79
C PHE A 101 0.16 3.61 21.02
N ASN A 102 0.08 2.83 22.10
CA ASN A 102 0.91 1.65 22.30
C ASN A 102 0.29 0.47 21.56
N ILE A 103 1.13 -0.34 20.91
CA ILE A 103 0.76 -1.52 20.14
C ILE A 103 1.67 -2.69 20.47
N GLN A 104 1.19 -3.91 20.23
CA GLN A 104 2.05 -5.08 20.15
C GLN A 104 2.92 -4.94 18.88
N PRO A 105 4.25 -5.10 18.94
CA PRO A 105 5.07 -5.16 17.73
C PRO A 105 4.52 -6.19 16.74
N ALA A 106 4.44 -5.82 15.46
CA ALA A 106 3.82 -6.70 14.45
C ALA A 106 4.60 -8.02 14.31
N GLU A 107 5.91 -8.02 14.54
CA GLU A 107 6.73 -9.24 14.46
C GLU A 107 6.39 -10.30 15.53
N GLU A 108 5.66 -9.93 16.58
CA GLU A 108 5.13 -10.87 17.57
C GLU A 108 3.82 -11.54 17.13
N ILE A 109 3.22 -11.09 16.02
CA ILE A 109 2.05 -11.70 15.38
C ILE A 109 2.52 -12.48 14.16
N THR A 110 2.26 -13.78 14.14
CA THR A 110 2.56 -14.63 12.99
C THR A 110 1.89 -14.06 11.74
N ASN A 111 2.68 -13.91 10.67
CA ASN A 111 2.26 -13.35 9.38
C ASN A 111 1.83 -11.87 9.43
N ALA A 112 2.29 -11.05 10.39
CA ALA A 112 2.10 -9.61 10.32
C ALA A 112 3.38 -8.90 9.87
N ALA A 113 3.23 -7.99 8.90
CA ALA A 113 4.27 -7.10 8.39
C ALA A 113 4.08 -5.65 8.89
N GLY A 114 2.92 -5.32 9.45
CA GLY A 114 2.61 -3.97 9.88
C GLY A 114 1.16 -3.79 10.30
N TYR A 115 0.78 -2.53 10.50
CA TYR A 115 -0.57 -2.13 10.91
C TYR A 115 -1.09 -0.94 10.11
N ILE A 116 -2.42 -0.85 10.06
CA ILE A 116 -3.13 0.37 9.69
C ILE A 116 -4.01 0.81 10.85
N VAL A 117 -4.20 2.13 10.98
CA VAL A 117 -5.20 2.70 11.88
C VAL A 117 -6.30 3.34 11.05
N LEU A 118 -7.53 2.86 11.25
CA LEU A 118 -8.72 3.54 10.77
C LEU A 118 -9.31 4.40 11.87
N ALA A 119 -9.84 5.57 11.52
CA ALA A 119 -10.51 6.46 12.46
C ALA A 119 -11.82 7.00 11.88
N LYS A 120 -12.83 7.13 12.74
CA LYS A 120 -14.10 7.78 12.41
C LYS A 120 -14.56 8.65 13.57
N ALA A 121 -15.05 9.84 13.23
CA ALA A 121 -15.57 10.78 14.22
C ALA A 121 -16.97 10.35 14.68
N ASN A 122 -17.20 10.37 16.00
CA ASN A 122 -18.50 10.12 16.65
C ASN A 122 -19.17 8.76 16.31
N ALA A 123 -18.45 7.78 15.78
CA ALA A 123 -18.97 6.47 15.41
C ALA A 123 -17.84 5.43 15.31
N ASP A 124 -18.19 4.14 15.32
CA ASP A 124 -17.26 3.06 15.00
C ASP A 124 -16.85 3.14 13.51
N PRO A 125 -15.55 2.97 13.16
CA PRO A 125 -15.11 2.97 11.77
C PRO A 125 -15.68 1.78 10.98
N GLU A 126 -16.07 2.02 9.72
CA GLU A 126 -16.30 0.93 8.77
C GLU A 126 -14.96 0.39 8.24
N ILE A 127 -14.89 -0.90 7.95
CA ILE A 127 -13.73 -1.47 7.28
C ILE A 127 -13.79 -1.06 5.80
N ILE A 128 -12.93 -0.10 5.43
CA ILE A 128 -12.87 0.49 4.08
C ILE A 128 -11.68 -0.03 3.25
N ILE A 129 -10.94 -0.99 3.80
CA ILE A 129 -9.78 -1.62 3.17
C ILE A 129 -10.15 -2.95 2.54
N THR A 130 -9.40 -3.32 1.52
CA THR A 130 -9.56 -4.58 0.78
C THR A 130 -8.19 -5.14 0.48
N ASP A 131 -8.06 -6.46 0.43
CA ASP A 131 -6.82 -7.14 0.05
C ASP A 131 -6.35 -6.74 -1.35
N ALA A 132 -5.08 -7.06 -1.64
CA ALA A 132 -4.41 -6.75 -2.89
C ALA A 132 -4.33 -5.25 -3.26
N SER A 133 -4.57 -4.36 -2.29
CA SER A 133 -4.50 -2.92 -2.49
C SER A 133 -3.85 -2.25 -1.29
N TYR A 134 -2.78 -1.49 -1.54
CA TYR A 134 -2.14 -0.69 -0.49
C TYR A 134 -3.01 0.54 -0.19
N PRO A 135 -3.45 0.74 1.06
CA PRO A 135 -4.26 1.89 1.41
C PRO A 135 -3.41 3.16 1.32
N SER A 136 -3.95 4.23 0.75
CA SER A 136 -3.31 5.54 0.86
C SER A 136 -3.63 6.18 2.21
N LEU A 137 -2.63 6.83 2.82
CA LEU A 137 -2.86 7.65 3.99
C LEU A 137 -3.89 8.72 3.65
N TYR A 138 -4.84 8.95 4.57
CA TYR A 138 -6.00 9.83 4.40
C TYR A 138 -7.03 9.39 3.35
N TYR A 139 -6.91 8.19 2.77
CA TYR A 139 -8.02 7.58 2.07
C TYR A 139 -9.24 7.55 2.98
N SER A 140 -10.39 7.98 2.43
CA SER A 140 -11.61 8.06 3.19
C SER A 140 -12.82 7.55 2.42
N SER A 141 -13.67 6.79 3.09
CA SER A 141 -14.97 6.37 2.60
C SER A 141 -15.94 6.33 3.76
N ASN A 142 -17.19 6.77 3.55
CA ASN A 142 -18.22 6.87 4.59
C ASN A 142 -17.75 7.59 5.87
N SER A 143 -16.88 8.60 5.73
CA SER A 143 -16.24 9.36 6.83
C SER A 143 -15.26 8.58 7.70
N THR A 144 -15.03 7.29 7.44
CA THR A 144 -13.86 6.57 7.96
C THR A 144 -12.62 7.00 7.18
N LYS A 145 -11.49 7.15 7.87
CA LYS A 145 -10.20 7.54 7.28
C LYS A 145 -9.08 6.58 7.68
N VAL A 146 -8.14 6.32 6.78
CA VAL A 146 -6.83 5.76 7.13
C VAL A 146 -5.98 6.89 7.73
N VAL A 147 -5.66 6.82 9.02
CA VAL A 147 -4.93 7.88 9.74
C VAL A 147 -3.51 7.48 10.15
N SER A 148 -3.14 6.22 9.93
CA SER A 148 -1.76 5.75 10.09
C SER A 148 -1.54 4.47 9.29
N ILE A 149 -0.32 4.29 8.79
CA ILE A 149 0.17 3.04 8.21
C ILE A 149 1.60 2.85 8.74
N LEU A 150 1.86 1.69 9.33
CA LEU A 150 3.13 1.35 9.97
C LEU A 150 3.65 0.05 9.36
N THR A 151 4.84 0.11 8.76
CA THR A 151 5.55 -1.04 8.16
C THR A 151 6.79 -1.44 8.95
N ASP A 152 7.16 -0.69 9.99
CA ASP A 152 8.20 -1.10 10.93
C ASP A 152 7.60 -2.14 11.89
N LYS A 153 7.92 -3.41 11.66
CA LYS A 153 7.39 -4.53 12.44
C LYS A 153 7.88 -4.58 13.89
N THR A 154 8.94 -3.85 14.22
CA THR A 154 9.54 -3.81 15.56
C THR A 154 8.96 -2.70 16.44
N ALA A 155 8.24 -1.76 15.83
CA ALA A 155 7.69 -0.61 16.54
C ALA A 155 6.57 -1.04 17.51
N ASP A 156 6.67 -0.52 18.73
CA ASP A 156 5.71 -0.69 19.82
C ASP A 156 4.73 0.50 19.94
N LYS A 157 4.84 1.48 19.02
CA LYS A 157 4.00 2.68 18.99
C LYS A 157 3.56 3.02 17.57
N ILE A 158 2.34 3.54 17.45
CA ILE A 158 1.78 4.05 16.20
C ILE A 158 1.12 5.40 16.43
N THR A 159 1.29 6.33 15.49
CA THR A 159 0.72 7.69 15.59
C THR A 159 -0.34 7.88 14.52
N ALA A 160 -1.57 8.21 14.93
CA ALA A 160 -2.63 8.69 14.05
C ALA A 160 -2.49 10.19 13.84
N THR A 161 -2.53 10.65 12.59
CA THR A 161 -2.39 12.06 12.21
C THR A 161 -3.57 12.53 11.35
N GLY A 162 -3.65 13.84 11.09
CA GLY A 162 -4.69 14.43 10.23
C GLY A 162 -6.07 14.47 10.88
N LEU A 163 -6.12 14.41 12.22
CA LEU A 163 -7.34 14.53 13.00
C LEU A 163 -7.78 15.99 13.09
N GLN A 164 -9.09 16.21 13.27
CA GLN A 164 -9.62 17.54 13.55
C GLN A 164 -9.64 17.78 15.06
N PRO A 165 -9.30 19.00 15.52
CA PRO A 165 -9.37 19.36 16.93
C PRO A 165 -10.78 19.24 17.50
N SER A 166 -10.87 19.12 18.83
CA SER A 166 -12.14 19.06 19.57
C SER A 166 -13.13 18.00 19.10
N GLN A 167 -12.65 16.92 18.48
CA GLN A 167 -13.47 15.84 17.94
C GLN A 167 -13.16 14.52 18.64
N THR A 168 -14.21 13.81 19.05
CA THR A 168 -14.12 12.43 19.52
C THR A 168 -14.04 11.49 18.33
N TYR A 169 -13.01 10.66 18.30
CA TYR A 169 -12.78 9.62 17.30
C TYR A 169 -12.79 8.24 17.94
N THR A 170 -13.36 7.26 17.26
CA THR A 170 -13.05 5.84 17.51
C THR A 170 -12.02 5.38 16.49
N PHE A 171 -11.00 4.70 16.98
CA PHE A 171 -9.89 4.14 16.21
C PHE A 171 -9.97 2.62 16.24
N VAL A 172 -9.62 1.97 15.14
CA VAL A 172 -9.37 0.52 15.08
C VAL A 172 -7.98 0.26 14.51
N LEU A 173 -7.32 -0.78 15.03
CA LEU A 173 -6.00 -1.21 14.62
C LEU A 173 -6.11 -2.55 13.87
N ILE A 174 -5.65 -2.59 12.62
CA ILE A 174 -5.76 -3.77 11.76
C ILE A 174 -4.36 -4.18 11.30
N PRO A 175 -3.89 -5.39 11.63
CA PRO A 175 -2.63 -5.89 11.09
C PRO A 175 -2.80 -6.31 9.62
N PHE A 176 -1.70 -6.25 8.89
CA PHE A 176 -1.62 -6.76 7.53
C PHE A 176 -0.30 -7.51 7.31
N ASN A 177 -0.30 -8.40 6.33
CA ASN A 177 0.91 -8.97 5.76
C ASN A 177 1.20 -8.38 4.39
N TRP A 178 2.47 -8.37 3.99
CA TRP A 178 2.92 -7.85 2.70
C TRP A 178 4.29 -8.45 2.34
N ASN A 179 4.52 -8.77 1.07
CA ASN A 179 5.79 -9.34 0.61
C ASN A 179 6.94 -8.31 0.54
N GLY A 180 6.67 -7.04 0.79
CA GLY A 180 7.67 -5.96 0.76
C GLY A 180 7.88 -5.28 -0.60
N SER A 181 7.25 -5.77 -1.67
CA SER A 181 7.41 -5.24 -3.03
C SER A 181 6.09 -4.95 -3.75
N ASP A 182 5.11 -5.83 -3.63
CA ASP A 182 3.92 -5.84 -4.48
C ASP A 182 2.66 -5.55 -3.68
N ASN A 183 1.99 -4.44 -3.97
CA ASN A 183 0.74 -4.07 -3.30
C ASN A 183 -0.35 -5.13 -3.47
N ALA A 184 -0.29 -5.88 -4.57
CA ALA A 184 -1.18 -7.00 -4.85
C ALA A 184 -1.01 -8.19 -3.88
N SER A 185 0.07 -8.23 -3.09
CA SER A 185 0.30 -9.27 -2.08
C SER A 185 -0.25 -8.93 -0.70
N ILE A 186 -0.83 -7.75 -0.49
CA ILE A 186 -1.28 -7.30 0.83
C ILE A 186 -2.51 -8.08 1.26
N ASN A 187 -2.49 -8.57 2.50
CA ASN A 187 -3.60 -9.31 3.09
C ASN A 187 -3.91 -8.78 4.50
N PHE A 188 -5.15 -8.35 4.74
CA PHE A 188 -5.59 -7.71 5.98
C PHE A 188 -6.38 -8.65 6.88
N LYS A 189 -6.06 -8.69 8.18
CA LYS A 189 -6.88 -9.40 9.16
C LYS A 189 -8.14 -8.59 9.49
N THR A 190 -9.26 -8.83 8.81
CA THR A 190 -10.48 -8.01 8.96
C THR A 190 -11.64 -8.69 9.69
N ASP A 191 -11.51 -9.98 10.01
CA ASP A 191 -12.46 -10.77 10.78
C ASP A 191 -12.08 -10.87 12.27
N GLY A 192 -13.00 -11.38 13.08
CA GLY A 192 -12.86 -11.47 14.53
C GLY A 192 -13.06 -10.14 15.24
N THR A 193 -12.65 -10.07 16.51
CA THR A 193 -12.76 -8.84 17.33
C THR A 193 -11.56 -7.94 17.07
N ILE A 194 -11.78 -6.85 16.34
CA ILE A 194 -10.75 -5.85 16.03
C ILE A 194 -10.55 -4.92 17.26
N PRO A 195 -9.31 -4.74 17.75
CA PRO A 195 -9.01 -3.82 18.84
C PRO A 195 -9.44 -2.40 18.51
N LYS A 196 -10.10 -1.74 19.47
CA LYS A 196 -10.59 -0.37 19.30
C LYS A 196 -10.37 0.49 20.54
N ILE A 197 -10.20 1.79 20.31
CA ILE A 197 -10.09 2.81 21.36
C ILE A 197 -10.81 4.08 20.94
N THR A 198 -11.45 4.77 21.89
CA THR A 198 -12.10 6.07 21.63
C THR A 198 -11.34 7.16 22.35
N GLN A 199 -11.00 8.23 21.65
CA GLN A 199 -10.26 9.36 22.21
C GLN A 199 -10.75 10.69 21.62
N THR A 200 -10.73 11.73 22.44
CA THR A 200 -11.05 13.10 22.02
C THR A 200 -9.77 13.89 21.83
N THR A 201 -9.61 14.48 20.65
CA THR A 201 -8.53 15.43 20.37
C THR A 201 -8.74 16.72 21.17
N PRO A 202 -7.69 17.36 21.68
CA PRO A 202 -7.81 18.57 22.47
C PRO A 202 -8.30 19.76 21.62
N ILE A 203 -8.77 20.79 22.32
CA ILE A 203 -8.98 22.12 21.73
C ILE A 203 -7.60 22.65 21.29
N PRO A 204 -7.48 23.28 20.11
CA PRO A 204 -6.20 23.81 19.68
C PRO A 204 -5.78 24.91 20.67
N THR A 205 -4.59 24.78 21.24
CA THR A 205 -4.00 25.84 22.05
C THR A 205 -3.56 26.96 21.11
N LEU A 206 -4.12 28.15 21.28
CA LEU A 206 -3.58 29.33 20.64
C LEU A 206 -2.21 29.63 21.26
N SER A 207 -1.21 29.91 20.43
CA SER A 207 0.06 30.43 20.95
C SER A 207 -0.19 31.78 21.64
N GLU A 208 0.62 32.12 22.64
CA GLU A 208 0.53 33.42 23.33
C GLU A 208 0.58 34.59 22.33
N TRP A 209 1.34 34.44 21.24
CA TRP A 209 1.41 35.42 20.15
C TRP A 209 0.11 35.53 19.34
N ALA A 210 -0.61 34.43 19.12
CA ALA A 210 -1.90 34.46 18.46
C ALA A 210 -2.97 35.14 19.32
N LEU A 211 -2.90 34.98 20.64
CA LEU A 211 -3.78 35.67 21.59
C LEU A 211 -3.55 37.19 21.60
N ILE A 212 -2.28 37.63 21.55
CA ILE A 212 -1.91 39.05 21.46
C ILE A 212 -2.44 39.67 20.15
N LEU A 213 -2.31 38.96 19.02
CA LEU A 213 -2.79 39.45 17.72
C LEU A 213 -4.33 39.55 17.65
N LEU A 214 -5.04 38.72 18.41
CA LEU A 214 -6.51 38.75 18.54
C LEU A 214 -7.00 39.81 19.55
N GLY A 215 -6.11 40.63 20.12
CA GLY A 215 -6.47 41.63 21.11
C GLY A 215 -6.93 41.06 22.45
N VAL A 216 -6.65 39.78 22.71
CA VAL A 216 -6.94 39.15 24.01
C VAL A 216 -5.92 39.67 25.02
N THR A 217 -6.38 40.39 26.04
CA THR A 217 -5.51 40.91 27.09
C THR A 217 -5.15 39.76 28.05
N ILE A 218 -3.90 39.29 27.98
CA ILE A 218 -3.38 38.29 28.94
C ILE A 218 -2.81 39.07 30.14
N PRO A 219 -3.27 38.86 31.39
CA PRO A 219 -2.63 39.46 32.54
C PRO A 219 -1.22 38.88 32.69
N ILE A 220 -0.20 39.69 32.40
CA ILE A 220 1.20 39.32 32.63
C ILE A 220 1.47 39.43 34.12
N ILE A 221 1.60 38.30 34.82
CA ILE A 221 2.10 38.26 36.20
C ILE A 221 3.63 38.29 36.14
N VAL A 222 4.23 39.46 36.33
CA VAL A 222 5.67 39.62 36.47
C VAL A 222 6.07 39.36 37.92
N TYR A 223 6.78 38.25 38.18
CA TYR A 223 7.38 38.00 39.49
C TYR A 223 8.70 38.77 39.63
N PHE A 224 8.69 39.85 40.41
CA PHE A 224 9.93 40.48 40.87
C PHE A 224 10.48 39.70 42.07
N LYS A 225 11.58 38.97 41.87
CA LYS A 225 12.36 38.42 42.98
C LYS A 225 13.16 39.56 43.62
N MET A 226 12.61 40.18 44.66
CA MET A 226 13.37 41.12 45.47
C MET A 226 14.50 40.35 46.18
N LYS A 227 15.76 40.72 45.93
CA LYS A 227 16.88 40.29 46.78
C LYS A 227 16.68 40.91 48.16
N ALA A 228 16.68 40.06 49.19
CA ALA A 228 16.85 40.48 50.57
C ALA A 228 18.29 40.96 50.81
#